data_AF-A0AAU0NUL8-F1
#
_entry.id   AF-A0AAU0NUL8-F1
#
_cell.length_a   1.000
_cell.length_b   1.000
_cell.length_c   1.000
_cell.angle_alpha   90.00
_cell.angle_beta   90.00
_cell.angle_gamma   90.00
#
_symmetry.space_group_name_H-M   'P 1'
#
loop_
_entity.id
_entity.type
_entity.pdbx_description
1 polymer ?
#
loop_
_entity_poly.entity_id
_entity_poly.type
_entity_poly.pdbx_seq_one_letter_code
_entity_poly.pdbx_strand_id
1 'polypeptide(L)'
;MDKDSLEVIKCSILSDLERGKEPNKTDYVNDEVLTPEEYSDLIKSMEQEELINPVNKTNGGKKDIYFMIWFNGITKKGINYLEKFLDKIEDY
;
A
#
# COMPACT_ATOMS: atom_id res chain seq x y z
N MET A 1 10.34 11.99 -3.98
CA MET A 1 9.30 11.48 -4.89
C MET A 1 8.24 12.55 -5.08
N ASP A 2 7.74 12.76 -6.30
CA ASP A 2 6.58 13.64 -6.53
C ASP A 2 5.25 12.99 -6.12
N LYS A 3 4.18 13.79 -6.08
CA LYS A 3 2.86 13.35 -5.60
C LYS A 3 2.23 12.29 -6.51
N ASP A 4 2.46 12.39 -7.81
CA ASP A 4 1.85 11.52 -8.81
C ASP A 4 2.44 10.10 -8.73
N SER A 5 3.76 10.02 -8.54
CA SER A 5 4.46 8.75 -8.32
C SER A 5 3.99 8.03 -7.04
N LEU A 6 3.74 8.77 -5.96
CA LEU A 6 3.16 8.21 -4.73
C LEU A 6 1.73 7.70 -4.93
N GLU A 7 0.93 8.41 -5.72
CA GLU A 7 -0.45 8.02 -6.04
C GLU A 7 -0.49 6.73 -6.88
N VAL A 8 0.42 6.57 -7.85
CA VAL A 8 0.60 5.34 -8.63
C VAL A 8 0.96 4.16 -7.73
N ILE A 9 1.89 4.35 -6.79
CA ILE A 9 2.31 3.28 -5.86
C ILE A 9 1.15 2.91 -4.92
N LYS A 10 0.42 3.88 -4.38
CA LYS A 10 -0.79 3.61 -3.56
C LYS A 10 -1.79 2.75 -4.33
N CYS A 11 -2.08 3.10 -5.58
CA CYS A 11 -3.05 2.38 -6.40
C CYS A 11 -2.55 0.98 -6.79
N SER A 12 -1.25 0.81 -6.99
CA SER A 12 -0.64 -0.51 -7.24
C SER A 12 -0.83 -1.44 -6.02
N ILE A 13 -0.55 -0.93 -4.81
CA ILE A 13 -0.78 -1.67 -3.55
C ILE A 13 -2.27 -2.01 -3.39
N LEU A 14 -3.17 -1.07 -3.65
CA LEU A 14 -4.63 -1.31 -3.58
C LEU A 14 -5.07 -2.38 -4.59
N SER A 15 -4.52 -2.40 -5.81
CA SER A 15 -4.83 -3.40 -6.83
C SER A 15 -4.37 -4.80 -6.43
N ASP A 16 -3.21 -4.93 -5.80
CA ASP A 16 -2.75 -6.21 -5.26
C ASP A 16 -3.67 -6.72 -4.16
N LEU A 17 -4.05 -5.83 -3.23
CA LEU A 17 -4.98 -6.16 -2.13
C LEU A 17 -6.38 -6.54 -2.63
N GLU A 18 -6.90 -5.85 -3.64
CA GLU A 18 -8.21 -6.15 -4.25
C GLU A 18 -8.21 -7.54 -4.88
N ARG A 19 -7.11 -7.96 -5.48
CA ARG A 19 -6.91 -9.31 -6.05
C ARG A 19 -6.65 -10.40 -5.01
N GLY A 20 -6.67 -10.05 -3.72
CA GLY A 20 -6.32 -10.97 -2.62
C GLY A 20 -4.86 -11.39 -2.63
N LYS A 21 -3.99 -10.62 -3.30
CA LYS A 21 -2.53 -10.81 -3.25
C LYS A 21 -1.97 -10.04 -2.07
N GLU A 22 -0.97 -10.61 -1.42
CA GLU A 22 -0.15 -9.87 -0.47
C GLU A 22 0.76 -8.92 -1.28
N PRO A 23 0.68 -7.59 -1.10
CA PRO A 23 1.60 -6.65 -1.70
C PRO A 23 2.99 -6.98 -1.21
N ASN A 24 3.79 -7.62 -2.06
CA ASN A 24 5.12 -8.04 -1.67
C ASN A 24 5.97 -6.78 -1.52
N LYS A 25 6.48 -6.55 -0.32
CA LYS A 25 7.31 -5.39 0.01
C LYS A 25 8.46 -5.23 -0.99
N THR A 26 9.04 -6.31 -1.51
CA THR A 26 10.16 -6.23 -2.47
C THR A 26 9.79 -5.59 -3.81
N ASP A 27 8.50 -5.56 -4.15
CA ASP A 27 8.02 -4.97 -5.41
C ASP A 27 7.96 -3.44 -5.31
N TYR A 28 7.89 -2.92 -4.09
CA TYR A 28 7.73 -1.50 -3.79
C TYR A 28 8.96 -0.89 -3.09
N VAL A 29 9.77 -1.72 -2.43
CA VAL A 29 10.92 -1.29 -1.64
C VAL A 29 12.22 -1.64 -2.35
N ASN A 30 12.89 -0.61 -2.85
CA ASN A 30 14.24 -0.66 -3.40
C ASN A 30 14.85 0.75 -3.36
N ASP A 31 16.11 0.89 -3.76
CA ASP A 31 16.85 2.16 -3.69
C ASP A 31 16.31 3.24 -4.65
N GLU A 32 15.43 2.88 -5.60
CA GLU A 32 14.89 3.76 -6.64
C GLU A 32 13.40 4.11 -6.46
N VAL A 33 12.65 3.31 -5.69
CA VAL A 33 11.20 3.43 -5.52
C VAL A 33 10.87 3.93 -4.11
N LEU A 34 10.80 3.06 -3.10
CA LEU A 34 10.63 3.48 -1.70
C LEU A 34 11.69 2.86 -0.83
N THR A 35 12.24 3.64 0.10
CA THR A 35 12.98 3.08 1.23
C THR A 35 12.03 2.26 2.14
N PRO A 36 12.56 1.35 2.98
CA PRO A 36 11.74 0.63 3.94
C PRO A 36 10.91 1.53 4.88
N GLU A 37 11.45 2.70 5.23
CA GLU A 37 10.79 3.70 6.08
C GLU A 37 9.65 4.38 5.33
N GLU A 38 9.89 4.83 4.09
CA GLU A 38 8.85 5.47 3.26
C GLU A 38 7.70 4.51 2.94
N TYR A 39 7.98 3.24 2.68
CA TYR A 39 6.93 2.24 2.50
C TYR A 39 6.10 2.04 3.78
N SER A 40 6.76 1.95 4.94
CA SER A 40 6.07 1.86 6.23
C SER A 40 5.18 3.08 6.49
N ASP A 41 5.67 4.29 6.19
CA ASP A 41 4.89 5.51 6.36
C ASP A 41 3.76 5.65 5.34
N LEU A 42 3.97 5.16 4.11
CA LEU A 42 2.93 5.06 3.11
C LEU A 42 1.78 4.16 3.57
N ILE A 43 2.07 2.96 4.06
CA ILE A 43 1.05 2.04 4.58
C ILE A 43 0.28 2.69 5.74
N LYS A 44 0.97 3.31 6.71
CA LYS A 44 0.29 4.05 7.80
C LYS A 44 -0.61 5.17 7.26
N SER A 45 -0.17 5.90 6.24
CA SER A 45 -1.00 6.96 5.63
C SER A 45 -2.26 6.37 5.00
N MET A 46 -2.15 5.23 4.32
CA MET A 46 -3.30 4.54 3.73
C MET A 46 -4.27 3.99 4.78
N GLU A 47 -3.77 3.56 5.95
CA GLU A 47 -4.60 3.20 7.12
C GLU A 47 -5.34 4.43 7.68
N GLN A 48 -4.64 5.55 7.86
CA GLN A 48 -5.22 6.82 8.35
C GLN A 48 -6.26 7.39 7.38
N GLU A 49 -6.03 7.22 6.09
CA GLU A 49 -6.95 7.57 5.02
C GLU A 49 -8.10 6.56 4.88
N GLU A 50 -8.11 5.48 5.68
CA GLU A 50 -9.09 4.40 5.64
C GLU A 50 -9.18 3.69 4.28
N LEU A 51 -8.11 3.69 3.48
CA LEU A 51 -8.05 3.00 2.20
C LEU A 51 -7.85 1.49 2.37
N ILE A 52 -7.10 1.11 3.40
CA ILE A 52 -6.84 -0.28 3.77
C ILE A 52 -7.24 -0.49 5.24
N ASN A 53 -7.60 -1.73 5.57
CA ASN A 53 -7.83 -2.07 6.96
C ASN A 53 -6.51 -2.03 7.75
N PRO A 54 -6.52 -1.65 9.04
CA PRO A 54 -5.33 -1.63 9.87
C PRO A 54 -4.62 -2.98 9.84
N VAL A 55 -3.31 -2.97 9.66
CA VAL A 55 -2.49 -4.17 9.64
C VAL A 55 -2.39 -4.73 11.06
N ASN A 56 -2.70 -6.01 11.22
CA ASN A 56 -2.46 -6.70 12.48
C ASN A 56 -0.96 -6.89 12.68
N LYS A 57 -0.36 -6.10 13.57
CA LYS A 57 1.04 -6.29 13.97
C LYS A 57 1.12 -7.49 14.92
N THR A 58 1.49 -8.66 14.41
CA THR A 58 1.93 -9.74 15.30
C THR A 58 3.26 -9.35 15.93
N ASN A 59 3.33 -9.36 17.26
CA ASN A 59 4.55 -9.09 18.04
C ASN A 59 5.62 -10.17 17.79
N GLY A 60 6.22 -10.19 16.60
CA GLY A 60 7.50 -10.82 16.36
C GLY A 60 8.59 -9.95 17.00
N GLY A 61 9.47 -10.56 17.79
CA GLY A 61 10.47 -9.85 18.60
C GLY A 61 11.36 -8.89 17.80
N LYS A 62 12.02 -8.00 18.54
CA LYS A 62 12.85 -6.83 18.16
C LYS A 62 13.95 -7.01 17.08
N LYS A 63 14.02 -8.11 16.34
CA LYS A 63 15.02 -8.34 15.28
C LYS A 63 14.44 -8.60 13.89
N ASP A 64 13.14 -8.82 13.74
CA ASP A 64 12.49 -8.96 12.44
C ASP A 64 11.55 -7.79 12.16
N ILE A 65 12.14 -6.59 12.03
CA ILE A 65 11.47 -5.39 11.48
C ILE A 65 11.23 -5.57 9.95
N TYR A 66 11.31 -6.81 9.46
CA TYR A 66 10.65 -7.23 8.24
C TYR A 66 9.22 -7.57 8.62
N PHE A 67 8.41 -6.51 8.73
CA PHE A 67 6.97 -6.63 8.94
C PHE A 67 6.39 -7.63 7.93
N MET A 68 6.07 -8.84 8.40
CA MET A 68 5.07 -9.70 7.76
C MET A 68 3.73 -9.00 7.99
N ILE A 69 3.40 -8.09 7.08
CA ILE A 69 2.16 -7.33 7.09
C ILE A 69 1.09 -8.27 6.55
N TRP A 70 0.41 -8.98 7.44
CA TRP A 70 -0.85 -9.62 7.07
C TRP A 70 -1.88 -8.51 6.86
N PHE A 71 -2.03 -8.09 5.61
CA PHE A 71 -3.00 -7.08 5.23
C PHE A 71 -4.41 -7.61 5.47
N ASN A 72 -5.22 -6.84 6.20
CA ASN A 72 -6.63 -7.16 6.47
C ASN A 72 -7.55 -6.81 5.29
N GLY A 73 -7.00 -6.69 4.08
CA GLY A 73 -7.72 -6.34 2.86
C GLY A 73 -7.98 -4.84 2.67
N ILE A 74 -8.40 -4.51 1.45
CA ILE A 74 -8.82 -3.18 1.02
C ILE A 74 -10.18 -2.81 1.63
N THR A 75 -10.40 -1.53 1.97
CA THR A 75 -11.72 -1.06 2.40
C THR A 75 -12.59 -0.68 1.19
N LYS A 76 -13.89 -0.45 1.41
CA LYS A 76 -14.76 0.13 0.36
C LYS A 76 -14.26 1.49 -0.13
N LYS A 77 -13.66 2.29 0.75
CA LYS A 77 -13.09 3.60 0.39
C LYS A 77 -11.83 3.41 -0.47
N GLY A 78 -11.01 2.42 -0.16
CA GLY A 78 -9.87 2.02 -0.99
C GLY A 78 -10.28 1.58 -2.39
N ILE A 79 -11.33 0.76 -2.51
CA ILE A 79 -11.86 0.33 -3.81
C ILE A 79 -12.32 1.55 -4.62
N ASN A 80 -13.16 2.42 -4.04
CA ASN A 80 -13.62 3.63 -4.72
C ASN A 80 -12.46 4.57 -5.11
N TYR A 81 -11.40 4.61 -4.31
CA TYR A 81 -10.20 5.39 -4.62
C TYR A 81 -9.47 4.81 -5.84
N LEU A 82 -9.29 3.50 -5.87
CA LEU A 82 -8.68 2.77 -6.98
C LEU A 82 -9.48 2.93 -8.27
N GLU A 83 -10.80 2.77 -8.24
CA GLU A 83 -11.68 2.95 -9.39
C GLU A 83 -11.53 4.35 -10.00
N LYS A 84 -11.61 5.40 -9.17
CA LYS A 84 -11.42 6.78 -9.62
C LYS A 84 -10.04 7.05 -10.23
N PHE A 85 -9.03 6.33 -9.76
CA PHE A 85 -7.69 6.45 -10.32
C PHE A 85 -7.60 5.77 -11.68
N LEU A 86 -8.20 4.58 -11.83
CA LEU A 86 -8.27 3.89 -13.12
C LEU A 86 -9.06 4.70 -14.16
N ASP A 87 -10.20 5.27 -13.78
CA ASP A 87 -11.00 6.14 -14.65
C ASP A 87 -10.17 7.32 -15.21
N LYS A 88 -9.31 7.92 -14.37
CA LYS A 88 -8.43 9.02 -14.81
C LYS A 88 -7.36 8.58 -15.81
N ILE A 89 -6.94 7.31 -15.78
CA ILE A 89 -5.92 6.79 -16.69
C ILE A 89 -6.54 6.39 -18.02
N GLU A 90 -7.77 5.86 -18.03
CA GLU A 90 -8.47 5.48 -19.26
C GLU A 90 -8.83 6.68 -20.15
N ASP A 91 -8.92 7.88 -19.58
CA ASP A 91 -9.15 9.15 -20.30
C ASP A 91 -7.90 9.77 -20.94
N TYR A 92 -6.72 9.13 -20.83
CA TYR A 92 -5.45 9.53 -21.46
C TYR A 92 -5.11 8.69 -22.70
#